data_AF-A0A7Y5FUG1-F1
#
_entry.id   AF-A0A7Y5FUG1-F1
#
_cell.length_a   1.000
_cell.length_b   1.000
_cell.length_c   1.000
_cell.angle_alpha   90.00
_cell.angle_beta   90.00
_cell.angle_gamma   90.00
#
_symmetry.space_group_name_H-M   'P 1'
#
loop_
_entity.id
_entity.type
_entity.pdbx_description
1 polymer ?
#
loop_
_entity_poly.entity_id
_entity_poly.type
_entity_poly.pdbx_seq_one_letter_code
_entity_poly.pdbx_strand_id
1 'polypeptide(L)' 'DYFDPKSTPENPIWFMVDIRSYKDIAPPITLDEIKRTPALKNMELLHKSRLSVQAVTPQEWRALLRMRQLGE' A
#
# COMPACT_ATOMS: atom_id res chain seq x y z
N ASP A 1 6.40 11.73 -18.21
CA ASP A 1 6.73 13.06 -17.72
C ASP A 1 5.82 13.36 -16.53
N TYR A 2 6.37 13.76 -15.39
CA TYR A 2 5.62 14.02 -14.13
C TYR A 2 5.68 15.50 -13.74
N PHE A 3 6.39 16.34 -14.51
CA PHE A 3 6.44 17.78 -14.27
C PHE A 3 5.06 18.40 -14.46
N ASP A 4 4.65 19.23 -13.50
CA ASP A 4 3.41 19.98 -13.55
C ASP A 4 3.71 21.48 -13.41
N PRO A 5 3.55 22.28 -14.49
CA PRO A 5 3.84 23.71 -14.45
C PRO A 5 2.92 24.50 -13.51
N LYS A 6 1.83 23.90 -13.01
CA LYS A 6 0.93 24.53 -12.04
C LYS A 6 1.40 24.37 -10.59
N SER A 7 2.34 23.45 -10.32
CA SER A 7 2.87 23.22 -8.99
C SER A 7 4.08 24.14 -8.75
N THR A 8 3.89 25.22 -7.99
CA THR A 8 4.96 26.18 -7.68
C THR A 8 5.53 25.93 -6.28
N PRO A 9 6.74 26.44 -5.96
CA PRO A 9 7.30 26.32 -4.60
C PRO A 9 6.41 26.93 -3.51
N GLU A 10 5.71 28.02 -3.80
CA GLU A 10 4.82 28.73 -2.87
C GLU A 10 3.46 28.02 -2.72
N ASN A 11 3.05 27.24 -3.72
CA ASN A 11 1.80 26.49 -3.74
C ASN A 11 2.00 25.09 -4.37
N PRO A 12 2.67 24.18 -3.64
CA PRO A 12 2.94 22.85 -4.16
C PRO A 12 1.67 22.01 -4.24
N ILE A 13 1.43 21.37 -5.39
CA ILE A 13 0.30 20.46 -5.62
C ILE A 13 0.69 19.03 -5.22
N TRP A 14 1.95 18.67 -5.47
CA TRP A 14 2.46 17.32 -5.29
C TRP A 14 3.34 17.24 -4.05
N PHE A 15 3.06 16.23 -3.23
CA PHE A 15 3.84 15.94 -2.03
C PHE A 15 4.44 14.55 -2.14
N MET A 16 5.60 14.38 -1.51
CA MET A 16 6.29 13.11 -1.40
C MET A 16 6.77 12.89 0.03
N VAL A 17 7.07 11.62 0.34
CA VAL A 17 7.63 11.22 1.61
C VAL A 17 8.84 10.33 1.36
N ASP A 18 9.82 10.41 2.26
CA ASP A 18 10.94 9.49 2.26
C ASP A 18 10.56 8.21 3.02
N ILE A 19 10.95 7.08 2.46
CA ILE A 19 10.78 5.76 3.08
C ILE A 19 12.14 5.07 3.20
N ARG A 20 12.26 4.17 4.18
CA ARG A 20 13.43 3.32 4.36
C ARG A 20 13.03 1.86 4.31
N SER A 21 13.96 0.99 3.92
CA SER A 21 13.76 -0.45 4.06
C SER A 21 13.56 -0.82 5.54
N TYR A 22 12.64 -1.75 5.79
CA TYR A 22 12.36 -2.26 7.13
C TYR A 22 12.58 -3.77 7.20
N LYS A 23 11.86 -4.53 6.37
CA LYS A 23 11.90 -5.99 6.39
C LYS A 23 11.55 -6.55 5.02
N ASP A 24 12.27 -7.58 4.61
CA ASP A 24 11.99 -8.30 3.37
C ASP A 24 10.79 -9.24 3.56
N ILE A 25 9.99 -9.38 2.49
CA ILE A 25 8.85 -10.30 2.44
C ILE A 25 9.10 -11.28 1.28
N ALA A 26 9.33 -12.54 1.61
CA ALA A 26 9.52 -13.62 0.64
C ALA A 26 8.68 -14.86 1.02
N PRO A 27 7.94 -15.47 0.08
CA PRO A 27 7.65 -14.98 -1.28
C PRO A 27 6.77 -13.71 -1.25
N PRO A 28 6.67 -12.93 -2.35
CA PRO A 28 5.78 -11.77 -2.41
C PRO A 28 4.32 -12.19 -2.20
N ILE A 29 3.51 -11.32 -1.58
CA ILE A 29 2.06 -11.52 -1.47
C ILE A 29 1.42 -11.10 -2.78
N THR A 30 0.78 -12.05 -3.47
CA THR A 30 0.14 -11.80 -4.77
C THR A 30 -1.26 -11.22 -4.62
N LEU A 31 -1.73 -10.48 -5.63
CA LEU A 31 -3.10 -9.96 -5.63
C LEU A 31 -4.15 -11.08 -5.55
N ASP A 32 -3.89 -12.24 -6.14
CA ASP A 32 -4.79 -13.39 -6.10
C ASP A 32 -4.89 -14.00 -4.69
N GLU A 33 -3.79 -14.07 -3.95
CA GLU A 33 -3.82 -14.45 -2.54
C GLU A 33 -4.63 -13.44 -1.71
N ILE A 34 -4.46 -12.13 -1.97
CA ILE A 34 -5.24 -11.08 -1.28
C ILE A 34 -6.74 -11.26 -1.55
N LYS A 35 -7.13 -11.43 -2.82
CA LYS A 35 -8.54 -11.66 -3.22
C LYS A 35 -9.16 -12.90 -2.57
N ARG A 36 -8.37 -13.96 -2.36
CA ARG A 36 -8.82 -15.21 -1.74
C ARG A 36 -8.84 -15.17 -0.21
N THR A 37 -8.30 -14.13 0.42
CA THR A 37 -8.18 -14.02 1.88
C THR A 37 -9.38 -13.26 2.46
N PRO A 38 -10.30 -13.91 3.19
CA PRO A 38 -11.53 -13.27 3.67
C PRO A 38 -11.30 -12.07 4.58
N ALA A 39 -10.21 -12.08 5.36
CA ALA A 39 -9.82 -10.98 6.24
C ALA A 39 -9.41 -9.70 5.47
N LEU A 40 -9.10 -9.81 4.18
CA LEU A 40 -8.64 -8.71 3.32
C LEU A 40 -9.71 -8.24 2.33
N LYS A 41 -10.92 -8.82 2.37
CA LYS A 41 -11.99 -8.54 1.39
C LYS A 41 -12.39 -7.06 1.28
N ASN A 42 -12.13 -6.28 2.34
CA ASN A 42 -12.47 -4.87 2.44
C ASN A 42 -11.29 -3.93 2.14
N MET A 43 -10.11 -4.46 1.81
CA MET A 43 -8.95 -3.62 1.51
C MET A 43 -9.27 -2.67 0.36
N GLU A 44 -8.90 -1.40 0.52
CA GLU A 44 -9.00 -0.38 -0.52
C GLU A 44 -8.36 -0.84 -1.84
N LEU A 45 -7.32 -1.69 -1.76
CA LEU A 45 -6.65 -2.29 -2.91
C LEU A 45 -7.59 -3.04 -3.85
N LEU A 46 -8.61 -3.69 -3.31
CA LEU A 46 -9.58 -4.47 -4.07
C LEU A 46 -10.71 -3.61 -4.66
N HIS A 47 -10.97 -2.44 -4.07
CA HIS A 47 -12.11 -1.59 -4.40
C HIS A 47 -11.72 -0.34 -5.21
N LYS A 48 -10.50 0.18 -5.01
CA LYS A 48 -9.96 1.40 -5.66
C LYS A 48 -8.69 1.09 -6.44
N SER A 49 -8.85 0.39 -7.57
CA SER A 49 -7.74 -0.09 -8.41
C SER A 49 -6.80 1.00 -8.96
N ARG A 50 -7.22 2.27 -8.98
CA ARG A 50 -6.44 3.41 -9.48
C ARG A 50 -5.87 4.32 -8.39
N LEU A 51 -6.08 3.98 -7.11
CA LEU A 51 -5.52 4.75 -6.00
C LEU A 51 -4.15 4.15 -5.61
N SER A 52 -3.06 4.89 -5.80
CA SER A 52 -1.70 4.38 -5.59
C SER A 52 -1.22 4.39 -4.13
N VAL A 53 -1.76 5.29 -3.31
CA VAL A 53 -1.48 5.36 -1.85
C VAL A 53 -2.78 5.13 -1.11
N GLN A 54 -2.81 4.10 -0.29
CA GLN A 54 -4.03 3.58 0.31
C GLN A 54 -3.83 3.34 1.80
N ALA A 55 -4.89 3.57 2.58
CA ALA A 55 -4.89 3.18 3.98
C ALA A 55 -4.98 1.65 4.10
N VAL A 56 -4.26 1.11 5.09
CA VAL A 56 -4.36 -0.30 5.49
C VAL A 56 -4.74 -0.31 6.96
N THR A 57 -5.82 -1.00 7.31
CA THR A 57 -6.24 -1.10 8.70
C THR A 57 -5.29 -1.99 9.50
N PRO A 58 -5.20 -1.85 10.84
CA PRO A 58 -4.37 -2.73 11.66
C PRO A 58 -4.75 -4.22 11.52
N GLN A 59 -6.02 -4.53 11.26
CA GLN A 59 -6.48 -5.89 11.05
C GLN A 59 -5.96 -6.47 9.73
N GLU A 60 -6.04 -5.71 8.65
CA GLU A 60 -5.51 -6.10 7.33
C GLU A 60 -3.99 -6.24 7.38
N TRP A 61 -3.30 -5.30 8.04
CA TRP A 61 -1.85 -5.35 8.23
C TRP A 61 -1.42 -6.65 8.91
N ARG A 62 -2.05 -7.00 10.05
CA ARG A 62 -1.78 -8.26 10.74
C ARG A 62 -2.09 -9.50 9.89
N ALA A 63 -3.16 -9.45 9.09
CA ALA A 63 -3.48 -10.55 8.19
C ALA A 63 -2.40 -10.74 7.12
N LEU A 64 -1.91 -9.67 6.50
CA LEU A 64 -0.80 -9.69 5.54
C LEU A 64 0.48 -10.25 6.15
N LEU A 65 0.87 -9.79 7.34
CA LEU A 65 2.05 -10.29 8.04
C LEU A 65 1.96 -11.80 8.31
N ARG A 66 0.79 -12.28 8.77
CA ARG A 66 0.56 -13.72 9.03
C ARG A 66 0.64 -14.59 7.79
N MET A 67 0.27 -14.08 6.60
CA MET A 67 0.40 -14.82 5.34
C MET A 67 1.85 -15.22 5.02
N ARG A 68 2.82 -14.56 5.66
CA ARG A 68 4.26 -14.86 5.55
C ARG A 68 4.91 -15.17 6.89
N GLN A 69 4.10 -15.50 7.90
CA GLN A 69 4.55 -15.86 9.26
C GLN A 69 5.48 -14.80 9.87
N LEU A 70 5.23 -13.53 9.55
CA LEU A 70 5.97 -12.39 10.08
C LEU A 70 5.32 -11.94 11.40
N GLY A 71 6.15 -11.72 12.43
CA GLY A 71 5.77 -10.90 13.58
C GLY A 71 5.68 -9.42 13.20
N GLU A 72 4.97 -8.66 14.03
CA GLU A 72 4.97 -7.18 13.98
C GLU A 72 6.39 -6.62 14.24
#